data_AF-A0A444ZZU6-F1
#
_entry.id   AF-A0A444ZZU6-F1
#
_cell.length_a   1.000
_cell.length_b   1.000
_cell.length_c   1.000
_cell.angle_alpha   90.00
_cell.angle_beta   90.00
_cell.angle_gamma   90.00
#
_symmetry.space_group_name_H-M   'P 1'
#
loop_
_entity.id
_entity.type
_entity.pdbx_description
1 polymer ?
#
loop_
_entity_poly.entity_id
_entity_poly.type
_entity_poly.pdbx_seq_one_letter_code
_entity_poly.pdbx_strand_id
1 'polypeptide(L)' 'MENTLKPGDIIQCRECGYCILYKKRTHRSKHPFFYHLLKVAVFIYLIHLYVYLFICCDYSCSV' A
#
# COMPACT_ATOMS: atom_id res chain seq x y z
N MET A 1 17.15 -26.12 -0.24
CA MET A 1 16.05 -26.51 -1.14
C MET A 1 14.76 -25.85 -0.66
N GLU A 2 13.90 -25.28 -1.53
CA GLU A 2 12.59 -24.76 -1.09
C GLU A 2 11.60 -25.92 -0.97
N ASN A 3 10.94 -26.06 0.19
CA ASN A 3 10.03 -27.16 0.45
C ASN A 3 8.63 -26.81 -0.08
N THR A 4 8.33 -27.19 -1.32
CA THR A 4 6.99 -27.01 -1.91
C THR A 4 6.06 -28.11 -1.39
N LEU A 5 5.19 -27.78 -0.44
CA LEU A 5 4.19 -28.69 0.12
C LEU A 5 2.84 -28.49 -0.56
N LYS A 6 2.17 -29.59 -0.94
CA LYS A 6 0.77 -29.57 -1.38
C LYS A 6 -0.15 -29.76 -0.17
N PRO A 7 -1.41 -29.27 -0.22
CA PRO A 7 -2.39 -29.55 0.82
C PRO A 7 -2.62 -31.06 0.92
N GLY A 8 -2.39 -31.62 2.12
CA GLY A 8 -2.45 -33.07 2.38
C GLY A 8 -1.08 -33.73 2.54
N ASP A 9 0.02 -33.05 2.20
CA ASP A 9 1.37 -33.58 2.42
C ASP A 9 1.78 -33.51 3.90
N ILE A 10 2.55 -34.51 4.33
CA ILE A 10 3.19 -34.52 5.65
C ILE A 10 4.19 -33.35 5.72
N ILE A 11 4.05 -32.51 6.74
CA ILE A 11 4.92 -31.35 6.95
C ILE A 11 6.28 -31.84 7.46
N GLN A 12 7.26 -31.97 6.56
CA GLN A 12 8.61 -32.40 6.91
C GLN A 12 9.69 -31.74 6.04
N CYS A 13 10.76 -31.24 6.66
CA CYS A 13 11.94 -30.75 5.94
C CYS A 13 12.69 -31.93 5.28
N ARG A 14 12.90 -31.89 3.95
CA ARG A 14 13.60 -32.95 3.20
C ARG A 14 15.10 -33.08 3.52
N GLU A 15 15.69 -32.02 4.06
CA GLU A 15 17.12 -31.97 4.42
C GLU A 15 17.35 -32.32 5.90
N CYS A 16 16.37 -32.02 6.76
CA CYS A 16 16.53 -31.99 8.22
C CYS A 16 15.68 -33.04 8.96
N GLY A 17 14.61 -33.54 8.34
CA GLY A 17 13.63 -34.43 8.97
C GLY A 17 12.69 -33.77 9.99
N TYR A 18 12.93 -32.51 10.39
CA TYR A 18 12.06 -31.77 11.31
C TYR A 18 10.69 -31.45 10.71
N CYS A 19 9.66 -31.42 11.57
CA CYS A 19 8.27 -31.18 11.19
C CYS A 19 7.83 -29.71 11.34
N ILE A 20 8.77 -28.76 11.28
CA ILE A 20 8.51 -27.32 11.47
C ILE A 20 8.91 -26.59 10.19
N LEU A 21 7.94 -25.96 9.53
CA LEU A 21 8.15 -25.09 8.37
C LEU A 21 7.39 -23.78 8.55
N TYR A 22 8.07 -22.66 8.29
CA TYR A 22 7.45 -21.33 8.28
C TYR A 22 7.12 -20.91 6.85
N LYS A 23 6.01 -20.18 6.68
CA LYS A 23 5.62 -19.64 5.38
C LYS A 23 6.54 -18.49 4.98
N LYS A 24 7.00 -18.50 3.72
CA LYS A 24 7.73 -17.37 3.14
C LYS A 24 6.88 -16.10 3.18
N ARG A 25 7.51 -14.99 3.57
CA ARG A 25 6.85 -13.67 3.64
C ARG A 25 6.34 -13.28 2.26
N THR A 26 5.11 -12.79 2.16
CA THR A 26 4.54 -12.29 0.91
C THR A 26 5.13 -10.92 0.56
N HIS A 27 5.44 -10.69 -0.72
CA HIS A 27 5.88 -9.38 -1.24
C HIS A 27 4.68 -8.45 -1.52
N ARG A 28 3.61 -8.51 -0.71
CA ARG A 28 2.52 -7.54 -0.84
C ARG A 28 2.97 -6.25 -0.17
N SER A 29 3.05 -5.17 -0.95
CA SER A 29 3.33 -3.82 -0.43
C SER A 29 2.27 -3.50 0.62
N LYS A 30 2.70 -3.26 1.87
CA LYS A 30 1.83 -3.16 3.05
C LYS A 30 0.93 -1.93 3.10
N HIS A 31 0.86 -1.13 2.03
CA HIS A 31 0.37 0.25 2.12
C HIS A 31 -0.75 0.62 1.13
N PRO A 32 -1.83 -0.18 1.00
CA PRO A 32 -3.01 0.31 0.30
C PRO A 32 -3.63 1.52 1.04
N PHE A 33 -3.63 1.50 2.38
CA PHE A 33 -4.24 2.57 3.18
C PHE A 33 -3.43 3.88 3.18
N PHE A 34 -2.10 3.79 3.28
CA PHE A 34 -1.23 4.99 3.31
C PHE A 34 -1.25 5.73 1.97
N TYR A 35 -1.20 5.01 0.85
CA TYR A 35 -1.31 5.61 -0.48
C TYR A 35 -2.69 6.26 -0.70
N HIS A 36 -3.75 5.62 -0.21
CA HIS A 36 -5.10 6.18 -0.26
C HIS A 36 -5.22 7.49 0.55
N LEU A 37 -4.72 7.50 1.79
CA LEU A 37 -4.76 8.69 2.64
C LEU A 37 -3.95 9.85 2.04
N LEU A 38 -2.74 9.56 1.55
CA LEU A 38 -1.90 10.56 0.89
C LEU A 38 -2.58 11.11 -0.37
N LYS A 39 -3.20 10.25 -1.19
CA LYS A 39 -3.91 10.67 -2.39
C LYS A 39 -5.12 11.56 -2.08
N VAL A 40 -5.90 11.24 -1.05
CA VAL A 40 -7.03 12.07 -0.60
C VAL A 40 -6.53 13.43 -0.07
N ALA A 41 -5.48 13.43 0.75
CA ALA A 41 -4.91 14.67 1.28
C ALA A 41 -4.40 15.61 0.18
N VAL A 42 -3.68 15.07 -0.82
CA VAL A 42 -3.21 15.84 -1.98
C VAL A 42 -4.38 16.41 -2.79
N PHE A 43 -5.43 15.61 -3.02
CA PHE A 43 -6.61 16.06 -3.75
C PHE A 43 -7.32 17.23 -3.04
N ILE A 44 -7.49 17.15 -1.72
CA ILE A 44 -8.07 18.24 -0.90
C ILE A 44 -7.20 19.50 -1.00
N TYR A 45 -5.88 19.37 -0.88
CA TYR A 45 -4.96 20.50 -0.98
C TYR A 45 -5.05 21.21 -2.34
N LEU A 46 -5.10 20.43 -3.43
CA LEU A 46 -5.24 20.98 -4.79
C LEU A 46 -6.56 21.72 -4.99
N ILE A 47 -7.68 21.16 -4.50
CA ILE A 47 -8.98 21.84 -4.56
C ILE A 47 -8.91 23.17 -3.79
N HIS A 48 -8.36 23.15 -2.57
CA HIS A 48 -8.29 24.35 -1.75
C HIS A 48 -7.41 25.42 -2.41
N LEU A 49 -6.27 25.03 -2.98
CA LEU A 49 -5.40 25.93 -3.74
C LEU A 49 -6.10 26.50 -4.97
N TYR A 50 -6.81 25.67 -5.73
CA TYR A 50 -7.57 26.12 -6.91
C TYR A 50 -8.65 27.15 -6.53
N VAL A 51 -9.43 26.87 -5.48
CA VAL A 51 -10.45 27.80 -4.99
C VAL A 51 -9.82 29.10 -4.50
N TYR A 52 -8.70 29.04 -3.79
CA TYR A 52 -7.98 30.23 -3.34
C TYR A 52 -7.47 31.08 -4.51
N LEU A 53 -6.90 30.44 -5.53
CA LEU A 53 -6.47 31.11 -6.75
C LEU A 53 -7.64 31.72 -7.52
N PHE A 54 -8.76 31.02 -7.64
CA PHE A 54 -9.97 31.51 -8.29
C PHE A 54 -10.51 32.76 -7.59
N ILE A 55 -10.64 32.70 -6.26
CA ILE A 55 -11.04 33.85 -5.43
C ILE A 55 -10.04 35.00 -5.57
N CYS A 56 -8.73 34.75 -5.47
CA CYS A 56 -7.72 35.80 -5.65
C CYS A 56 -7.75 36.44 -7.04
N CYS A 57 -8.01 35.67 -8.11
CA CYS A 57 -8.19 36.20 -9.45
C CYS A 57 -9.43 37.10 -9.55
N ASP A 58 -10.58 36.69 -9.02
CA ASP A 58 -11.80 37.51 -8.99
C ASP A 58 -11.62 38.80 -8.17
N TYR A 59 -10.95 38.72 -7.01
CA TYR A 59 -10.63 39.90 -6.18
C TYR A 59 -9.61 40.83 -6.83
N SER A 60 -8.62 40.30 -7.56
CA SER A 60 -7.61 41.11 -8.25
C SER A 60 -8.13 41.76 -9.54
N CYS A 61 -9.26 41.28 -10.07
CA CYS A 61 -9.93 41.86 -11.25
C CYS A 61 -11.05 42.85 -10.86
N SER A 62 -11.41 42.94 -9.58
CA SER A 62 -12.43 43.85 -9.04
C SER A 62 -11.86 45.15 -8.43
N VAL A 63 -10.55 45.39 -8.53
CA VAL A 63 -9.86 46.65 -8.17
C VAL A 63 -9.26 47.25 -9.43
#